data_AF-A0A388SQ39-F1
#
_entry.id   AF-A0A388SQ39-F1
#
_cell.length_a   1.000
_cell.length_b   1.000
_cell.length_c   1.000
_cell.angle_alpha   90.00
_cell.angle_beta   90.00
_cell.angle_gamma   90.00
#
_symmetry.space_group_name_H-M   'P 1'
#
loop_
_entity.id
_entity.type
_entity.pdbx_description
1 polymer ?
#
loop_
_entity_poly.entity_id
_entity_poly.type
_entity_poly.pdbx_seq_one_letter_code
_entity_poly.pdbx_strand_id
1 'polypeptide(L)'
;MAPTLAPGDIVLVDRQDKNADRPGRIMLVMDPDGAGKVKRVHAQHLPEEKDYRLTYYSDNAAAYPPEVYSLKRDFEGDWHRAIVGRVIWAWSDVSGK
;
A
#
# COMPACT_ATOMS: atom_id res chain seq x y z
N MET A 1 -5.29 2.43 -8.96
CA MET A 1 -5.22 0.96 -8.90
C MET A 1 -5.97 0.26 -10.04
N ALA A 2 -6.41 0.98 -11.08
CA ALA A 2 -6.96 0.32 -12.28
C ALA A 2 -5.86 -0.50 -12.99
N PRO A 3 -6.20 -1.65 -13.61
CA PRO A 3 -7.55 -2.19 -13.77
C PRO A 3 -8.06 -2.99 -12.56
N THR A 4 -7.23 -3.28 -11.56
CA THR A 4 -7.60 -4.14 -10.43
C THR A 4 -8.65 -3.53 -9.51
N LEU A 5 -8.60 -2.21 -9.27
CA LEU A 5 -9.61 -1.46 -8.54
C LEU A 5 -9.96 -0.19 -9.29
N ALA A 6 -11.25 0.01 -9.52
CA ALA A 6 -11.84 1.20 -10.11
C ALA A 6 -12.28 2.21 -9.02
N PRO A 7 -12.38 3.50 -9.35
CA PRO A 7 -13.06 4.46 -8.47
C PRO A 7 -14.48 3.98 -8.13
N GLY A 8 -14.87 4.10 -6.86
CA GLY A 8 -16.16 3.64 -6.34
C GLY A 8 -16.18 2.20 -5.83
N ASP A 9 -15.15 1.40 -6.10
CA ASP A 9 -15.03 0.06 -5.53
C ASP A 9 -14.89 0.11 -4.00
N ILE A 10 -15.46 -0.87 -3.32
CA ILE A 10 -15.36 -1.07 -1.87
C ILE A 10 -14.31 -2.15 -1.62
N VAL A 11 -13.36 -1.90 -0.71
CA VAL A 11 -12.35 -2.88 -0.33
C VAL A 11 -12.56 -3.36 1.11
N LEU A 12 -12.35 -4.65 1.35
CA LEU A 12 -12.29 -5.24 2.69
C LEU A 12 -10.82 -5.36 3.10
N VAL A 13 -10.50 -4.80 4.27
CA VAL A 13 -9.13 -4.74 4.81
C VAL A 13 -9.03 -5.58 6.07
N ASP A 14 -8.12 -6.55 6.07
CA ASP A 14 -7.66 -7.24 7.26
C ASP A 14 -6.60 -6.39 7.96
N ARG A 15 -6.98 -5.79 9.11
CA ARG A 15 -6.09 -4.94 9.91
C ARG A 15 -5.08 -5.70 10.75
N GLN A 16 -5.21 -7.02 10.86
CA GLN A 16 -4.25 -7.87 11.58
C GLN A 16 -3.11 -8.33 10.67
N ASP A 17 -3.35 -8.46 9.36
CA ASP A 17 -2.30 -8.75 8.38
C ASP A 17 -1.67 -7.45 7.85
N LYS A 18 -0.55 -7.06 8.48
CA LYS A 18 0.27 -5.90 8.06
C LYS A 18 1.59 -6.32 7.41
N ASN A 19 1.76 -7.61 7.12
CA ASN A 19 3.01 -8.10 6.54
C ASN A 19 3.08 -7.74 5.05
N ALA A 20 4.06 -6.90 4.70
CA ALA A 20 4.38 -6.51 3.34
C ALA A 20 5.74 -7.03 2.83
N ASP A 21 6.31 -8.02 3.53
CA ASP A 21 7.56 -8.68 3.13
C ASP A 21 7.35 -9.49 1.84
N ARG A 22 6.13 -9.96 1.59
CA ARG A 22 5.76 -10.60 0.31
C ARG A 22 5.47 -9.51 -0.73
N PRO A 23 6.31 -9.36 -1.77
CA PRO A 23 6.08 -8.37 -2.81
C PRO A 23 4.72 -8.58 -3.48
N GLY A 24 4.09 -7.48 -3.88
CA GLY A 24 2.91 -7.54 -4.73
C GLY A 24 1.57 -7.64 -3.99
N ARG A 25 1.56 -7.60 -2.65
CA ARG A 25 0.31 -7.53 -1.86
C ARG A 25 -0.33 -6.15 -2.00
N ILE A 26 -1.65 -6.13 -2.18
CA ILE A 26 -2.43 -4.90 -2.14
C ILE A 26 -2.75 -4.59 -0.67
N MET A 27 -2.35 -3.41 -0.21
CA MET A 27 -2.48 -2.98 1.17
C MET A 27 -3.21 -1.64 1.21
N LEU A 28 -3.93 -1.41 2.30
CA LEU A 28 -4.25 -0.06 2.74
C LEU A 28 -3.00 0.49 3.45
N VAL A 29 -2.46 1.57 2.91
CA VAL A 29 -1.27 2.27 3.43
C VAL A 29 -1.62 3.72 3.75
N MET A 30 -0.77 4.37 4.53
CA MET A 30 -0.78 5.82 4.67
C MET A 30 0.46 6.39 3.98
N ASP A 31 0.36 7.59 3.46
CA ASP A 31 1.55 8.38 3.17
C ASP A 31 2.03 9.13 4.44
N PRO A 32 3.24 9.74 4.41
CA PRO A 32 3.77 10.47 5.56
C PRO A 32 2.89 11.62 6.05
N ASP A 33 2.09 12.20 5.16
CA ASP A 33 1.15 13.30 5.46
C ASP A 33 -0.16 12.81 6.09
N GLY A 34 -0.35 11.49 6.19
CA GLY A 34 -1.51 10.88 6.83
C GLY A 34 -2.71 10.65 5.89
N ALA A 35 -2.52 10.70 4.58
CA ALA A 35 -3.56 10.32 3.62
C ALA A 35 -3.56 8.80 3.36
N GLY A 36 -4.74 8.18 3.48
CA GLY A 36 -4.92 6.76 3.19
C GLY A 36 -4.94 6.47 1.68
N LYS A 37 -4.19 5.45 1.26
CA LYS A 37 -4.08 5.01 -0.14
C LYS A 37 -4.20 3.49 -0.23
N VAL A 38 -4.76 2.98 -1.32
CA VAL A 38 -4.66 1.55 -1.66
C VAL A 38 -3.57 1.37 -2.70
N LYS A 39 -2.53 0.59 -2.37
CA LYS A 39 -1.34 0.42 -3.20
C LYS A 39 -0.86 -1.01 -3.12
N ARG A 40 -0.14 -1.44 -4.16
CA ARG A 40 0.64 -2.66 -4.10
C ARG A 40 1.96 -2.36 -3.40
N VAL A 41 2.30 -3.08 -2.33
CA VAL A 41 3.44 -2.74 -1.47
C VAL A 41 4.56 -3.76 -1.63
N HIS A 42 5.78 -3.26 -1.68
CA HIS A 42 6.98 -4.04 -1.45
C HIS A 42 7.79 -3.38 -0.34
N ALA A 43 8.07 -4.12 0.74
CA ALA A 43 9.01 -3.70 1.75
C ALA A 43 10.34 -4.43 1.55
N GLN A 44 11.42 -3.65 1.43
CA GLN A 44 12.78 -4.16 1.34
C GLN A 44 13.52 -3.81 2.63
N HIS A 45 13.99 -4.83 3.34
CA HIS A 45 14.85 -4.63 4.51
C HIS A 45 16.26 -4.20 4.05
N LEU A 46 16.79 -3.13 4.66
CA LEU A 46 18.12 -2.58 4.40
C LEU A 46 18.96 -2.65 5.69
N PRO A 47 19.65 -3.77 5.96
CA PRO A 47 20.31 -4.02 7.24
C PRO A 47 21.43 -3.02 7.56
N GLU A 48 22.19 -2.59 6.55
CA GLU A 48 23.30 -1.63 6.69
C GLU A 48 22.80 -0.26 7.14
N GLU A 49 21.61 0.14 6.67
CA GLU A 49 20.97 1.42 7.00
C GLU A 49 20.10 1.33 8.26
N LYS A 50 19.86 0.10 8.76
CA LYS A 50 18.88 -0.23 9.80
C LYS A 50 17.51 0.38 9.47
N ASP A 51 17.06 0.16 8.25
CA ASP A 51 15.83 0.75 7.71
C ASP A 51 15.06 -0.25 6.82
N TYR A 52 13.82 0.10 6.50
CA TYR A 52 13.03 -0.52 5.47
C TYR A 52 12.70 0.50 4.37
N ARG A 53 13.00 0.13 3.13
CA ARG A 53 12.51 0.86 1.97
C ARG A 53 11.12 0.34 1.60
N LEU A 54 10.14 1.21 1.63
CA LEU A 54 8.78 0.91 1.24
C LEU A 54 8.53 1.47 -0.15
N THR A 55 8.15 0.61 -1.09
CA THR A 55 7.74 1.04 -2.43
C THR A 55 6.25 0.78 -2.63
N TYR A 56 5.51 1.83 -2.97
CA TYR A 56 4.09 1.79 -3.24
C TYR A 56 3.83 1.89 -4.74
N TYR A 57 3.35 0.80 -5.32
CA TYR A 57 3.05 0.70 -6.73
C TYR A 57 1.55 0.94 -6.98
N SER A 58 1.27 1.62 -8.09
CA SER A 58 -0.04 1.62 -8.73
C SER A 58 -0.07 0.56 -9.82
N ASP A 59 -1.20 -0.15 -9.94
CA ASP A 59 -1.44 -1.04 -11.10
C ASP A 59 -1.61 -0.25 -12.42
N ASN A 60 -1.76 1.09 -12.34
CA ASN A 60 -1.63 2.01 -13.47
C ASN A 60 -0.34 2.83 -13.32
N ALA A 61 0.81 2.18 -13.48
CA ALA A 61 2.12 2.80 -13.25
C ALA A 61 2.49 3.87 -14.29
N ALA A 62 1.92 3.81 -15.49
CA ALA A 62 2.18 4.79 -16.55
C ALA A 62 1.66 6.18 -16.20
N ALA A 63 0.49 6.26 -15.56
CA ALA A 63 -0.06 7.53 -15.09
C ALA A 63 0.36 7.86 -13.65
N TYR A 64 0.68 6.84 -12.84
CA TYR A 64 0.98 6.98 -11.42
C TYR A 64 2.26 6.21 -11.08
N PRO A 65 3.44 6.84 -11.20
CA PRO A 65 4.72 6.17 -10.95
C PRO A 65 4.84 5.71 -9.49
N PRO A 66 5.72 4.72 -9.21
CA PRO A 66 5.91 4.21 -7.86
C PRO A 66 6.41 5.29 -6.89
N GLU A 67 5.85 5.30 -5.69
CA GLU A 67 6.29 6.16 -4.58
C GLU A 67 7.25 5.36 -3.69
N VAL A 68 8.37 5.95 -3.27
CA VAL A 68 9.40 5.29 -2.45
C VAL A 68 9.60 6.07 -1.17
N TYR A 69 9.56 5.35 -0.04
CA TYR A 69 9.71 5.91 1.29
C TYR A 69 10.73 5.14 2.11
N SER A 70 11.35 5.83 3.07
CA SER A 70 12.11 5.29 4.18
C SER A 70 11.17 5.12 5.36
N LEU A 71 11.05 3.91 5.90
CA LEU A 71 10.26 3.67 7.11
C LEU A 71 10.77 4.52 8.28
N LYS A 72 12.09 4.56 8.46
CA LYS A 72 12.73 5.27 9.56
C LYS A 72 12.55 6.79 9.48
N ARG A 73 12.77 7.38 8.30
CA ARG A 73 12.71 8.85 8.14
C ARG A 73 11.29 9.34 7.96
N ASP A 74 10.51 8.67 7.12
CA ASP A 74 9.21 9.20 6.66
C ASP A 74 8.06 8.71 7.56
N PHE A 75 8.26 7.66 8.36
CA PHE A 75 7.27 7.11 9.29
C PHE A 75 7.79 6.94 10.73
N GLU A 76 8.91 7.57 11.07
CA GLU A 76 9.54 7.51 12.41
C GLU A 76 9.88 6.09 12.88
N GLY A 77 10.08 5.16 11.93
CA GLY A 77 10.33 3.75 12.22
C GLY A 77 9.07 2.96 12.62
N ASP A 78 7.88 3.58 12.62
CA ASP A 78 6.64 2.89 12.98
C ASP A 78 5.97 2.27 11.76
N TRP A 79 6.05 0.94 11.68
CA TRP A 79 5.39 0.15 10.65
C TRP A 79 3.88 0.41 10.56
N HIS A 80 3.23 0.69 11.68
CA HIS A 80 1.79 0.88 11.74
C HIS A 80 1.34 2.22 11.17
N ARG A 81 2.25 3.20 11.11
CA ARG A 81 2.01 4.48 10.43
C ARG A 81 2.06 4.31 8.93
N ALA A 82 2.87 3.39 8.41
CA ALA A 82 2.97 3.14 6.98
C ALA A 82 1.90 2.16 6.46
N ILE A 83 1.65 1.07 7.19
CA ILE A 83 0.80 -0.05 6.72
C ILE A 83 -0.37 -0.27 7.67
N VAL A 84 -1.58 -0.05 7.17
CA VAL A 84 -2.82 -0.19 7.94
C VAL A 84 -3.31 -1.63 7.96
N GLY A 85 -3.21 -2.34 6.83
CA GLY A 85 -3.64 -3.74 6.70
C GLY A 85 -3.73 -4.22 5.25
N ARG A 86 -3.90 -5.52 5.07
CA ARG A 86 -3.99 -6.15 3.75
C ARG A 86 -5.40 -6.03 3.17
N VAL A 87 -5.49 -5.64 1.90
CA VAL A 87 -6.75 -5.78 1.15
C VAL A 87 -6.94 -7.25 0.83
N ILE A 88 -8.02 -7.84 1.35
CA ILE A 88 -8.31 -9.28 1.19
C ILE A 88 -9.39 -9.54 0.15
N TRP A 89 -10.20 -8.53 -0.14
CA TRP A 89 -11.30 -8.62 -1.08
C TRP A 89 -11.72 -7.23 -1.57
N ALA A 90 -12.36 -7.18 -2.72
CA ALA A 90 -12.94 -5.97 -3.28
C ALA A 90 -14.28 -6.28 -3.96
N TRP A 91 -15.17 -5.28 -3.93
CA TRP A 91 -16.45 -5.28 -4.60
C TRP A 91 -16.54 -4.09 -5.55
N SER A 92 -17.10 -4.33 -6.73
CA SER A 92 -17.48 -3.28 -7.66
C SER A 92 -18.99 -3.27 -7.83
N ASP A 93 -19.58 -2.07 -7.85
CA ASP A 93 -20.96 -1.92 -8.31
C ASP A 93 -21.03 -2.18 -9.83
N VAL A 94 -21.98 -3.01 -10.23
CA VAL A 94 -22.24 -3.39 -11.62
C VAL A 94 -23.60 -2.90 -12.09
N SER A 95 -24.40 -2.26 -11.22
CA SER A 95 -25.76 -1.81 -11.53
C SER A 95 -25.82 -0.70 -12.59
N GLY A 96 -24.69 -0.03 -12.87
CA GLY A 96 -24.56 1.01 -13.89
C GLY A 96 -23.44 0.77 -14.92
N LYS A 97 -22.98 -0.47 -15.09
CA LYS A 97 -21.99 -0.87 -16.10
C LYS A 97 -22.62 -1.51 -17.33
#